data_AF-A0A521E192-F1
#
_entry.id   AF-A0A521E192-F1
#
_cell.length_a   1.000
_cell.length_b   1.000
_cell.length_c   1.000
_cell.angle_alpha   90.00
_cell.angle_beta   90.00
_cell.angle_gamma   90.00
#
_symmetry.space_group_name_H-M   'P 1'
#
loop_
_entity.id
_entity.type
_entity.pdbx_description
1 polymer ?
#
loop_
_entity_poly.entity_id
_entity_poly.type
_entity_poly.pdbx_seq_one_letter_code
_entity_poly.pdbx_strand_id
1 'polypeptide(L)' 'PHQGLGYKTPVEKFEEYIKKHQGVHHVLNENK' A
#
# COMPACT_ATOMS: atom_id res chain seq x y z
N PRO A 1 -30.98 6.90 -0.79
CA PRO A 1 -29.79 6.73 0.07
C PRO A 1 -28.54 6.58 -0.80
N HIS A 2 -27.74 7.65 -0.90
CA HIS A 2 -26.42 7.54 -1.51
C HIS A 2 -25.59 6.68 -0.55
N GLN A 3 -25.46 5.40 -0.87
CA GLN A 3 -24.49 4.52 -0.23
C GLN A 3 -23.17 5.27 -0.29
N GLY A 4 -22.63 5.61 0.89
CA GLY A 4 -21.45 6.47 1.01
C GLY A 4 -20.40 5.96 0.05
N LEU A 5 -19.97 6.83 -0.86
CA LEU A 5 -18.92 6.52 -1.81
C LEU A 5 -17.73 6.09 -0.96
N GLY A 6 -17.39 4.80 -0.99
CA GLY A 6 -16.41 4.16 -0.11
C GLY A 6 -14.99 4.61 -0.43
N TYR A 7 -14.76 5.92 -0.45
CA TYR A 7 -13.47 6.52 -0.68
C TYR A 7 -12.59 6.23 0.51
N LYS A 8 -11.48 5.56 0.22
CA LYS A 8 -10.40 5.38 1.17
C LYS A 8 -9.86 6.75 1.56
N THR A 9 -9.66 6.92 2.86
CA THR A 9 -8.92 8.06 3.40
C THR A 9 -7.49 8.05 2.84
N PRO A 10 -6.79 9.21 2.83
CA PRO A 10 -5.40 9.26 2.42
C PRO A 10 -4.50 8.28 3.17
N VAL A 11 -4.80 8.00 4.45
CA VAL A 11 -4.09 7.05 5.30
C VAL A 11 -4.24 5.63 4.78
N GLU A 12 -5.47 5.18 4.53
CA GLU A 12 -5.74 3.84 3.99
C GLU A 12 -5.07 3.63 2.63
N LYS A 13 -5.05 4.68 1.79
CA LYS A 13 -4.36 4.66 0.49
C LYS A 13 -2.84 4.52 0.66
N PHE A 14 -2.26 5.19 1.66
CA PHE A 14 -0.84 5.12 1.94
C PHE A 14 -0.41 3.76 2.51
N GLU A 15 -1.18 3.19 3.44
CA GLU A 15 -0.92 1.84 3.96
C GLU A 15 -1.00 0.77 2.86
N GLU A 16 -1.99 0.87 1.97
CA GLU A 16 -2.11 0.00 0.80
C GLU A 16 -0.94 0.16 -0.15
N TYR A 17 -0.49 1.40 -0.38
CA TYR A 17 0.69 1.69 -1.19
C TYR A 17 1.94 1.03 -0.60
N ILE A 18 2.20 1.20 0.70
CA ILE A 18 3.36 0.58 1.36
C ILE A 18 3.27 -0.95 1.24
N LYS A 19 2.14 -1.57 1.61
CA LYS A 19 1.97 -3.04 1.52
C LYS A 19 2.22 -3.57 0.12
N LYS A 20 1.76 -2.85 -0.92
CA LYS A 20 1.98 -3.23 -2.32
C LYS A 20 3.44 -3.09 -2.76
N HIS A 21 4.16 -2.11 -2.23
CA HIS A 21 5.55 -1.82 -2.63
C HIS A 21 6.60 -2.47 -1.72
N GLN A 22 6.20 -3.03 -0.58
CA GLN A 22 7.07 -3.83 0.30
C GLN A 22 7.68 -5.06 -0.38
N GLY A 23 7.02 -5.61 -1.42
CA GLY A 23 7.60 -6.69 -2.25
C GLY A 23 8.46 -6.20 -3.44
N VAL A 24 8.36 -4.93 -3.82
CA VAL A 24 9.13 -4.35 -4.95
C VAL A 24 10.49 -3.83 -4.48
N HIS A 25 10.61 -3.45 -3.21
CA HIS A 25 11.88 -3.11 -2.55
C HIS A 25 12.56 -4.32 -1.89
N HIS A 26 12.34 -5.55 -2.38
CA HIS A 26 13.33 -6.61 -2.17
C HIS A 26 14.59 -6.24 -2.95
N VAL A 27 15.37 -5.30 -2.41
CA VAL A 27 16.79 -5.21 -2.74
C VAL A 27 17.34 -6.56 -2.30
N LEU A 28 17.70 -7.39 -3.27
CA LEU A 28 18.44 -8.62 -3.04
C LEU A 28 19.64 -8.21 -2.18
N ASN A 29 19.61 -8.57 -0.89
CA ASN A 29 20.81 -8.53 -0.08
C ASN A 29 21.69 -9.70 -0.56
N GLU A 30 22.34 -9.53 -1.71
CA GLU A 30 23.35 -10.43 -2.29
C GLU A 30 24.68 -10.30 -1.53
N ASN A 31 24.61 -10.38 -0.21
CA ASN A 31 25.79 -10.54 0.64
C ASN A 31 25.48 -11.59 1.69
N LYS A 32 25.58 -12.85 1.29
CA LYS A 32 26.00 -13.94 2.17
C LYS A 32 26.72 -15.02 1.37
#